data_AF-A0A6N7QZ76-F1
#
_entry.id   AF-A0A6N7QZ76-F1
#
_cell.length_a   1.000
_cell.length_b   1.000
_cell.length_c   1.000
_cell.angle_alpha   90.00
_cell.angle_beta   90.00
_cell.angle_gamma   90.00
#
_symmetry.space_group_name_H-M   'P 1'
#
loop_
_entity.id
_entity.type
_entity.pdbx_description
1 polymer ?
#
loop_
_entity_poly.entity_id
_entity_poly.type
_entity_poly.pdbx_seq_one_letter_code
_entity_poly.pdbx_strand_id
1 'polypeptide(L)'
;MELNHYIRKLRGNESARKIADRAGISHSYWLDIENGYSRASGKSVKPSKKILVKIAKALAETNRLDGKEITFKLFELAGFTEKPKQVNSPFTICKIKNESLESDTFDYPVNDLNYHLEDLVNQKYYKNILLNDRDLKFIKKVIESYLETYKGTKQNGN
;
A
#
# COMPACT_ATOMS: atom_id res chain seq x y z
N MET A 1 10.44 10.56 -18.60
CA MET A 1 9.05 10.16 -18.91
C MET A 1 8.20 10.50 -17.70
N GLU A 2 7.01 11.08 -17.87
CA GLU A 2 6.12 11.46 -16.75
C GLU A 2 5.11 10.35 -16.41
N LEU A 3 4.54 10.37 -15.20
CA LEU A 3 3.58 9.39 -14.68
C LEU A 3 2.35 9.22 -15.59
N ASN A 4 1.71 10.32 -15.94
CA ASN A 4 0.54 10.41 -16.81
C ASN A 4 0.81 9.79 -18.19
N HIS A 5 1.96 10.11 -18.80
CA HIS A 5 2.36 9.57 -20.09
C HIS A 5 2.62 8.06 -20.03
N TYR A 6 3.27 7.58 -18.97
CA TYR A 6 3.51 6.15 -18.77
C TYR A 6 2.22 5.35 -18.63
N ILE A 7 1.26 5.84 -17.82
CA ILE A 7 -0.06 5.21 -17.66
C ILE A 7 -0.80 5.17 -19.01
N ARG A 8 -0.82 6.30 -19.74
CA ARG A 8 -1.48 6.39 -21.05
C ARG A 8 -0.85 5.45 -22.08
N LYS A 9 0.47 5.32 -22.08
CA LYS A 9 1.22 4.39 -22.95
C LYS A 9 0.84 2.94 -22.66
N LEU A 10 0.80 2.54 -21.38
CA LEU A 10 0.43 1.18 -20.99
C LEU A 10 -1.05 0.87 -21.20
N ARG A 11 -1.95 1.86 -21.13
CA ARG A 11 -3.36 1.65 -21.48
C ARG A 11 -3.52 1.27 -22.96
N GLY A 12 -2.70 1.88 -23.83
CA GLY A 12 -2.75 1.65 -25.27
C GLY A 12 -4.14 1.94 -25.85
N ASN A 13 -4.73 0.94 -26.52
CA ASN A 13 -6.03 1.05 -27.18
C ASN A 13 -7.22 0.74 -26.27
N GLU A 14 -6.99 0.26 -25.04
CA GLU A 14 -8.08 -0.01 -24.09
C GLU A 14 -8.76 1.33 -23.72
N SER A 15 -10.09 1.34 -23.69
CA SER A 15 -10.82 2.57 -23.35
C SER A 15 -10.58 2.99 -21.90
N ALA A 16 -10.51 4.30 -21.65
CA ALA A 16 -10.32 4.85 -20.30
C ALA A 16 -11.41 4.36 -19.34
N ARG A 17 -12.65 4.16 -19.81
CA ARG A 17 -13.75 3.65 -19.00
C ARG A 17 -13.49 2.21 -18.55
N LYS A 18 -13.13 1.33 -19.48
CA LYS A 18 -12.93 -0.09 -19.19
C LYS A 18 -11.75 -0.36 -18.26
N ILE A 19 -10.65 0.37 -18.43
CA ILE A 19 -9.49 0.24 -17.53
C ILE A 19 -9.76 0.86 -16.15
N ALA A 20 -10.53 1.95 -16.08
CA ALA A 20 -10.91 2.56 -14.80
C ALA A 20 -11.81 1.63 -13.98
N ASP A 21 -12.77 0.98 -14.63
CA ASP A 21 -13.63 -0.03 -14.01
C ASP A 21 -12.79 -1.20 -13.47
N ARG A 22 -11.81 -1.70 -14.25
CA ARG A 22 -10.87 -2.74 -13.80
C ARG A 22 -10.03 -2.30 -12.60
N ALA A 23 -9.57 -1.05 -12.58
CA ALA A 23 -8.84 -0.48 -11.46
C ALA A 23 -9.73 -0.17 -10.24
N GLY A 24 -11.06 -0.22 -10.38
CA GLY A 24 -12.01 0.16 -9.33
C GLY A 24 -11.85 1.62 -8.91
N ILE A 25 -11.72 2.51 -9.90
CA ILE A 25 -11.70 3.98 -9.75
C ILE A 25 -12.66 4.61 -10.76
N SER A 26 -13.04 5.88 -10.55
CA SER A 26 -13.95 6.53 -11.50
C SER A 26 -13.27 6.81 -12.85
N HIS A 27 -14.04 6.67 -13.94
CA HIS A 27 -13.59 7.04 -15.28
C HIS A 27 -13.06 8.48 -15.36
N SER A 28 -13.72 9.41 -14.67
CA SER A 28 -13.29 10.80 -14.62
C SER A 28 -11.92 10.95 -13.96
N TYR A 29 -11.69 10.23 -12.87
CA TYR A 29 -10.41 10.28 -12.17
C TYR A 29 -9.28 9.64 -12.99
N TRP A 30 -9.55 8.54 -13.71
CA TRP A 30 -8.57 7.96 -14.64
C TRP A 30 -8.10 8.97 -15.70
N LEU A 31 -9.05 9.68 -16.33
CA LEU A 31 -8.73 10.72 -17.31
C LEU A 31 -7.94 11.88 -16.69
N ASP A 32 -8.29 12.31 -15.49
CA ASP A 32 -7.56 13.36 -14.76
C ASP A 32 -6.11 12.91 -14.51
N ILE A 33 -5.87 11.63 -14.21
CA ILE A 33 -4.52 11.06 -14.06
C ILE A 33 -3.76 11.07 -15.39
N GLU A 34 -4.37 10.64 -16.50
CA GLU A 34 -3.72 10.64 -17.82
C GLU A 34 -3.43 12.04 -18.37
N ASN A 35 -4.19 13.04 -17.91
CA ASN A 35 -3.95 14.44 -18.26
C ASN A 35 -2.95 15.10 -17.29
N GLY A 36 -2.77 14.55 -16.09
CA GLY A 36 -1.87 15.08 -15.06
C GLY A 36 -2.47 16.20 -14.20
N TYR A 37 -3.69 16.64 -14.49
CA TYR A 37 -4.42 17.67 -13.75
C TYR A 37 -5.90 17.33 -13.60
N SER A 38 -6.50 17.79 -12.51
CA SER A 38 -7.91 17.57 -12.24
C SER A 38 -8.74 18.57 -13.02
N ARG A 39 -9.73 18.10 -13.78
CA ARG A 39 -10.64 18.99 -14.52
C ARG A 39 -11.52 19.84 -13.59
N ALA A 40 -11.79 19.35 -12.38
CA ALA A 40 -12.63 20.05 -11.41
C ALA A 40 -11.90 21.19 -10.69
N SER A 41 -10.60 21.00 -10.40
CA SER A 41 -9.84 21.96 -9.58
C SER A 41 -8.68 22.65 -10.31
N GLY A 42 -8.32 22.20 -11.51
CA GLY A 42 -7.14 22.66 -12.24
C GLY A 42 -5.80 22.27 -11.63
N LYS A 43 -5.81 21.60 -10.45
CA LYS A 43 -4.60 21.22 -9.72
C LYS A 43 -3.99 19.95 -10.29
N SER A 44 -2.68 19.82 -10.17
CA SER A 44 -1.96 18.59 -10.51
C SER A 44 -2.50 17.39 -9.72
N VAL A 45 -2.69 16.27 -10.40
CA VAL A 45 -3.20 15.03 -9.80
C VAL A 45 -2.04 14.25 -9.21
N LYS A 46 -2.13 13.97 -7.90
CA LYS A 46 -1.15 13.15 -7.17
C LYS A 46 -1.84 11.92 -6.59
N PRO A 47 -1.88 10.78 -7.31
CA PRO A 47 -2.49 9.57 -6.81
C PRO A 47 -1.77 9.03 -5.56
N SER A 48 -2.52 8.47 -4.62
CA SER A 48 -1.92 7.78 -3.47
C SER A 48 -1.31 6.44 -3.90
N LYS A 49 -0.39 5.89 -3.09
CA LYS A 49 0.20 4.56 -3.33
C LYS A 49 -0.85 3.48 -3.58
N LYS A 50 -1.94 3.46 -2.79
CA LYS A 50 -3.04 2.50 -2.96
C LYS A 50 -3.72 2.63 -4.33
N ILE A 51 -3.90 3.85 -4.83
CA ILE A 51 -4.44 4.08 -6.17
C ILE A 51 -3.44 3.61 -7.24
N LEU A 52 -2.15 3.91 -7.08
CA LEU A 52 -1.12 3.48 -8.03
C LEU A 52 -1.02 1.95 -8.11
N VAL A 53 -1.17 1.22 -7.00
CA VAL A 53 -1.22 -0.26 -6.99
C VAL A 53 -2.44 -0.78 -7.76
N LYS A 54 -3.61 -0.15 -7.58
CA LYS A 54 -4.82 -0.50 -8.35
C LYS A 54 -4.63 -0.27 -9.85
N ILE A 55 -4.04 0.86 -10.22
CA ILE A 55 -3.71 1.18 -11.62
C ILE A 55 -2.71 0.18 -12.18
N ALA A 56 -1.64 -0.12 -11.44
CA ALA A 56 -0.63 -1.09 -11.86
C ALA A 56 -1.24 -2.46 -12.12
N LYS A 57 -2.08 -2.95 -11.20
CA LYS A 57 -2.80 -4.22 -11.36
C LYS A 57 -3.67 -4.23 -12.62
N ALA A 58 -4.47 -3.19 -12.84
CA ALA A 58 -5.32 -3.10 -14.02
C ALA A 58 -4.51 -3.08 -15.33
N LEU A 59 -3.40 -2.34 -15.36
CA LEU A 59 -2.50 -2.26 -16.52
C LEU A 59 -1.76 -3.59 -16.75
N ALA A 60 -1.32 -4.26 -15.68
CA ALA A 60 -0.66 -5.55 -15.73
C ALA A 60 -1.58 -6.62 -16.33
N GLU A 61 -2.84 -6.67 -15.88
CA GLU A 61 -3.85 -7.58 -16.41
C GLU A 61 -4.14 -7.32 -17.90
N THR A 62 -4.20 -6.05 -18.32
CA THR A 62 -4.41 -5.68 -19.73
C THR A 62 -3.25 -6.09 -20.63
N ASN A 63 -2.01 -5.93 -20.15
CA ASN A 63 -0.81 -6.14 -20.96
C ASN A 63 -0.14 -7.51 -20.74
N ARG A 64 -0.68 -8.34 -19.82
CA ARG A 64 -0.07 -9.60 -19.36
C ARG A 64 1.38 -9.43 -18.87
N LEU A 65 1.59 -8.36 -18.11
CA LEU A 65 2.89 -7.99 -17.54
C LEU A 65 2.96 -8.27 -16.03
N ASP A 66 4.15 -8.19 -15.45
CA ASP A 66 4.32 -8.23 -14.00
C ASP A 66 3.83 -6.92 -13.36
N GLY A 67 2.82 -7.03 -12.51
CA GLY A 67 2.27 -5.90 -11.78
C GLY A 67 3.25 -5.28 -10.78
N LYS A 68 4.23 -6.03 -10.27
CA LYS A 68 5.23 -5.50 -9.33
C LYS A 68 6.13 -4.48 -10.04
N GLU A 69 6.66 -4.82 -11.20
CA GLU A 69 7.50 -3.91 -12.01
C GLU A 69 6.76 -2.62 -12.37
N ILE A 70 5.51 -2.74 -12.82
CA ILE A 70 4.67 -1.57 -13.13
C ILE A 70 4.45 -0.72 -11.87
N THR A 71 4.17 -1.35 -10.72
CA THR A 71 3.95 -0.63 -9.45
C THR A 71 5.17 0.15 -9.03
N PHE A 72 6.35 -0.47 -9.05
CA PHE A 72 7.61 0.20 -8.71
C PHE A 72 7.87 1.38 -9.65
N LYS A 73 7.62 1.20 -10.96
CA LYS A 73 7.80 2.30 -11.92
C LYS A 73 6.83 3.44 -11.67
N LEU A 74 5.57 3.16 -11.36
CA LEU A 74 4.57 4.18 -11.01
C LEU A 74 4.95 4.92 -9.71
N PHE A 75 5.50 4.21 -8.73
CA PHE A 75 5.95 4.82 -7.47
C PHE A 75 7.11 5.78 -7.73
N GLU A 76 8.13 5.34 -8.48
CA GLU A 76 9.26 6.17 -8.90
C GLU A 76 8.77 7.45 -9.62
N LEU A 77 7.91 7.29 -10.62
CA LEU A 77 7.39 8.42 -11.42
C LEU A 77 6.48 9.36 -10.63
N ALA A 78 5.83 8.88 -9.58
CA ALA A 78 5.02 9.70 -8.68
C ALA A 78 5.84 10.34 -7.54
N GLY A 79 7.15 10.10 -7.50
CA GLY A 79 8.04 10.63 -6.45
C GLY A 79 7.96 9.88 -5.12
N PHE A 80 7.39 8.68 -5.11
CA PHE A 80 7.48 7.76 -3.97
C PHE A 80 8.82 7.04 -4.03
N THR A 81 9.92 7.76 -3.75
CA THR A 81 11.20 7.12 -3.45
C THR A 81 11.07 6.47 -2.08
N GLU A 82 10.69 5.19 -2.03
CA GLU A 82 10.88 4.40 -0.83
C GLU A 82 12.38 4.25 -0.64
N LYS A 83 12.97 5.05 0.26
CA LYS A 83 14.19 4.60 0.93
C LYS A 83 13.82 3.24 1.52
N PRO A 84 14.59 2.16 1.28
CA PRO A 84 14.29 0.88 1.91
C PRO A 84 14.17 1.14 3.41
N LYS A 85 12.97 0.95 3.96
CA LYS A 85 12.80 1.01 5.41
C LYS A 85 13.73 -0.05 5.97
N GLN A 86 14.68 0.37 6.80
CA GLN A 86 15.62 -0.57 7.40
C GLN A 86 14.82 -1.71 8.05
N VAL A 87 15.21 -2.93 7.75
CA VAL A 87 14.61 -4.19 8.26
C VAL A 87 14.69 -4.27 9.80
N ASN A 88 15.32 -3.28 10.46
CA ASN A 88 15.51 -3.17 11.90
C ASN A 88 15.00 -1.86 12.53
N SER A 89 14.10 -1.11 11.86
CA SER A 89 13.49 0.07 12.50
C SER A 89 12.58 -0.35 13.67
N PRO A 90 12.68 0.31 14.85
CA PRO A 90 11.81 -0.01 15.98
C PRO A 90 10.32 0.11 15.60
N PHE A 91 9.52 -0.86 16.03
CA PHE A 91 8.07 -0.87 15.85
C PHE A 91 7.41 -0.20 17.06
N THR A 92 6.54 0.79 16.83
CA THR A 92 5.83 1.50 17.90
C THR A 92 4.33 1.24 17.85
N ILE A 93 3.76 0.77 18.96
CA ILE A 93 2.32 0.70 19.17
C ILE A 93 1.90 1.95 19.95
N CYS A 94 0.95 2.71 19.41
CA CYS A 94 0.36 3.86 20.10
C CYS A 94 -0.97 3.48 20.74
N LYS A 95 -1.17 3.89 22.00
CA LYS A 95 -2.37 3.64 22.80
C LYS A 95 -2.92 4.96 23.33
N ILE A 96 -4.23 5.03 23.48
CA ILE A 96 -4.89 6.09 24.24
C ILE A 96 -5.34 5.46 25.56
N LYS A 97 -4.81 5.96 26.68
CA LYS A 97 -5.29 5.65 28.03
C LYS A 97 -5.60 6.95 28.75
N ASN A 98 -6.79 7.07 29.32
CA ASN A 98 -7.20 8.24 30.11
C ASN A 98 -6.84 9.57 29.43
N GLU A 99 -7.25 9.72 28.16
CA GLU A 99 -6.99 10.92 27.33
C GLU A 99 -5.50 11.20 27.04
N SER A 100 -4.59 10.32 27.44
CA SER A 100 -3.14 10.41 27.26
C SER A 100 -2.66 9.42 26.20
N LEU A 101 -1.75 9.86 25.32
CA LEU A 101 -1.14 9.01 24.31
C LEU A 101 0.10 8.29 24.91
N GLU A 102 -0.01 6.99 25.15
CA GLU A 102 1.12 6.13 25.52
C GLU A 102 1.68 5.44 24.25
N SER A 103 3.00 5.28 24.17
CA SER A 103 3.64 4.58 23.05
C SER A 103 4.62 3.52 23.52
N ASP A 104 4.45 2.30 23.03
CA ASP A 104 5.32 1.15 23.31
C ASP A 104 6.21 0.87 22.10
N THR A 105 7.54 0.92 22.28
CA THR A 105 8.50 0.60 21.20
C THR A 105 9.11 -0.80 21.38
N PHE A 106 9.28 -1.51 20.27
CA PHE A 106 9.80 -2.88 20.16
C PHE A 106 10.93 -2.94 19.12
N ASP A 107 12.09 -3.48 19.49
CA ASP A 107 13.35 -3.42 18.72
C ASP A 107 13.86 -4.80 18.24
N TYR A 108 13.01 -5.83 18.25
CA TYR A 108 13.36 -7.22 17.92
C TYR A 108 12.60 -7.75 16.65
N PRO A 109 12.91 -8.96 16.11
CA PRO A 109 12.60 -9.42 14.72
C PRO A 109 11.13 -9.43 14.25
N VAL A 110 10.18 -9.04 15.09
CA VAL A 110 8.76 -8.82 14.73
C VAL A 110 8.61 -7.81 13.58
N ASN A 111 9.63 -6.97 13.37
CA ASN A 111 9.67 -5.96 12.32
C ASN A 111 9.54 -6.52 10.89
N ASP A 112 10.04 -7.73 10.62
CA ASP A 112 9.94 -8.36 9.29
C ASP A 112 8.47 -8.68 8.93
N LEU A 113 7.71 -9.21 9.89
CA LEU A 113 6.29 -9.48 9.72
C LEU A 113 5.48 -8.20 9.53
N ASN A 114 5.76 -7.14 10.28
CA ASN A 114 5.06 -5.87 10.12
C ASN A 114 5.36 -5.21 8.77
N TYR A 115 6.63 -5.21 8.35
CA TYR A 115 7.04 -4.74 7.03
C TYR A 115 6.30 -5.49 5.92
N HIS A 116 6.29 -6.83 6.00
CA HIS A 116 5.56 -7.62 5.05
C HIS A 116 4.07 -7.31 5.10
N LEU A 117 3.43 -7.19 6.25
CA LEU A 117 1.99 -6.89 6.33
C LEU A 117 1.58 -5.55 5.70
N GLU A 118 2.45 -4.53 5.73
CA GLU A 118 2.17 -3.21 5.15
C GLU A 118 2.60 -3.07 3.69
N ASP A 119 3.37 -4.01 3.15
CA ASP A 119 3.78 -4.01 1.75
C ASP A 119 2.56 -4.10 0.82
N LEU A 120 2.31 -3.02 0.07
CA LEU A 120 1.20 -2.92 -0.86
C LEU A 120 1.46 -3.64 -2.20
N VAL A 121 2.72 -3.98 -2.48
CA VAL A 121 3.18 -4.56 -3.75
C VAL A 121 3.28 -6.08 -3.66
N ASN A 122 3.50 -6.62 -2.46
CA ASN A 122 3.60 -8.06 -2.24
C ASN A 122 2.26 -8.71 -1.91
N GLN A 123 1.79 -9.60 -2.79
CA GLN A 123 0.64 -10.45 -2.53
C GLN A 123 0.98 -11.45 -1.43
N LYS A 124 0.06 -11.62 -0.46
CA LYS A 124 0.27 -12.46 0.72
C LYS A 124 -0.68 -13.63 0.68
N TYR A 125 -0.16 -14.80 1.03
CA TYR A 125 -0.92 -16.03 1.02
C TYR A 125 -0.83 -16.74 2.36
N TYR A 126 -1.93 -17.37 2.77
CA TYR A 126 -1.93 -18.35 3.85
C TYR A 126 -2.50 -19.66 3.31
N LYS A 127 -1.71 -20.75 3.35
CA LYS A 127 -2.09 -22.05 2.78
C LYS A 127 -2.65 -21.94 1.35
N ASN A 128 -1.94 -21.20 0.49
CA ASN A 128 -2.33 -20.90 -0.91
C ASN A 128 -3.61 -20.06 -1.09
N ILE A 129 -4.19 -19.53 -0.01
CA ILE A 129 -5.33 -18.60 -0.07
C ILE A 129 -4.79 -17.18 -0.05
N LEU A 130 -5.13 -16.38 -1.07
CA LEU A 130 -4.78 -14.96 -1.13
C LEU A 130 -5.47 -14.20 0.01
N LEU A 131 -4.69 -13.50 0.81
CA LEU A 131 -5.18 -12.69 1.92
C LEU A 131 -5.69 -11.33 1.41
N ASN A 132 -6.90 -10.96 1.80
CA ASN A 132 -7.49 -9.67 1.47
C ASN A 132 -7.18 -8.61 2.56
N ASP A 133 -7.55 -7.34 2.30
CA ASP A 133 -7.33 -6.22 3.23
C ASP A 133 -7.91 -6.46 4.65
N ARG A 134 -9.03 -7.20 4.77
CA ARG A 134 -9.63 -7.54 6.06
C ARG A 134 -8.80 -8.59 6.79
N ASP A 135 -8.33 -9.62 6.09
CA ASP A 135 -7.51 -10.68 6.67
C ASP A 135 -6.18 -10.12 7.20
N LEU A 136 -5.53 -9.25 6.41
CA LEU A 136 -4.29 -8.60 6.81
C LEU A 136 -4.46 -7.71 8.05
N LYS A 137 -5.57 -6.96 8.13
CA LYS A 137 -5.92 -6.18 9.33
C LYS A 137 -6.15 -7.06 10.55
N PHE A 138 -6.81 -8.20 10.37
CA PHE A 138 -7.05 -9.15 11.45
C PHE A 138 -5.72 -9.75 11.94
N ILE A 139 -4.84 -10.17 11.04
CA ILE A 139 -3.50 -10.68 11.39
C ILE A 139 -2.71 -9.62 12.15
N LYS A 140 -2.70 -8.36 11.67
CA LYS A 140 -2.06 -7.25 12.38
C LYS A 140 -2.58 -7.11 13.81
N LYS A 141 -3.91 -7.11 13.98
CA LYS A 141 -4.55 -7.07 15.31
C LYS A 141 -4.13 -8.24 16.21
N VAL A 142 -4.10 -9.46 15.67
CA VAL A 142 -3.67 -10.66 16.43
C VAL A 142 -2.22 -10.52 16.91
N ILE A 143 -1.33 -10.05 16.04
CA ILE A 143 0.08 -9.81 16.39
C ILE A 143 0.17 -8.74 17.48
N GLU A 144 -0.51 -7.61 17.31
CA GLU A 144 -0.53 -6.52 18.30
C GLU A 144 -1.01 -7.02 19.67
N SER A 145 -2.13 -7.75 19.73
CA SER A 145 -2.65 -8.32 20.98
C SER A 145 -1.70 -9.33 21.63
N TYR A 146 -1.00 -10.15 20.83
CA TYR A 146 0.01 -11.07 21.35
C TYR A 146 1.20 -10.34 21.99
N LEU A 147 1.72 -9.30 21.32
CA LEU A 147 2.85 -8.51 21.82
C LEU A 147 2.50 -7.78 23.13
N GLU A 148 1.27 -7.26 23.23
CA GLU A 148 0.77 -6.65 24.45
C GLU A 148 0.74 -7.64 25.62
N THR A 149 0.22 -8.84 25.37
CA THR A 149 0.16 -9.92 26.37
C THR A 149 1.57 -10.32 26.83
N TYR A 150 2.50 -10.47 25.88
CA TYR A 150 3.89 -10.83 26.17
C TYR A 150 4.61 -9.78 27.03
N LYS A 151 4.43 -8.47 26.73
CA LYS A 151 4.99 -7.40 27.58
C LYS A 151 4.41 -7.42 28.99
N GLY A 152 3.10 -7.58 29.13
CA GLY A 152 2.43 -7.66 30.43
C GLY A 152 2.97 -8.81 31.29
N THR A 153 3.27 -9.97 30.69
CA THR A 153 3.88 -11.10 31.40
C THR A 153 5.33 -10.85 31.84
N LYS A 154 6.11 -10.04 31.10
CA LYS A 154 7.48 -9.67 31.52
C LYS A 154 7.51 -8.61 32.63
N GLN A 155 6.52 -7.72 32.72
CA GLN A 155 6.48 -6.70 33.78
C GLN A 155 5.99 -7.24 35.14
N ASN A 156 5.21 -8.33 35.14
CA ASN A 156 4.69 -8.97 36.35
C ASN A 156 5.58 -10.11 36.89
N GLY A 157 6.78 -10.29 36.32
CA GLY A 157 7.72 -11.36 36.64
C GLY A 157 9.00 -10.92 37.36
N ASN A 158 8.94 -9.83 38.13
CA ASN A 158 10.01 -9.38 39.03
C ASN A 158 9.53 -9.36 40.48
#